data_AF-A0A644XX80-F1
#
_entry.id   AF-A0A644XX80-F1
#
_cell.length_a   1.000
_cell.length_b   1.000
_cell.length_c   1.000
_cell.angle_alpha   90.00
_cell.angle_beta   90.00
_cell.angle_gamma   90.00
#
_symmetry.space_group_name_H-M   'P 1'
#
loop_
_entity.id
_entity.type
_entity.pdbx_description
1 polymer ?
#
loop_
_entity_poly.entity_id
_entity_poly.type
_entity_poly.pdbx_seq_one_letter_code
_entity_poly.pdbx_strand_id
1 'polypeptide(L)'
;MDERDQEFLTGERTAEGFYKVRNGLDSCIARGKAYAAYADLLWMETGTPDLAVARKFAEAIKAEHPDQLLAYNCSPSFNWKKHLDDVTIAKFQRELGAMGFKFQFITLAGFHALNHSMFDLAHGYAREGMTAYVELQEREFAAEERGYTATKHQREVGTGYFDDIATVVNPDSSTTALKDSTETAQF
;
A
#
# COMPACT_ATOMS: atom_id res chain seq x y z
N MET A 1 33.21 -1.20 16.42
CA MET A 1 32.76 -2.15 15.38
C MET A 1 31.94 -3.21 16.09
N ASP A 2 30.77 -3.55 15.59
CA ASP A 2 29.88 -4.55 16.21
C ASP A 2 30.37 -5.96 15.88
N GLU A 3 30.51 -6.84 16.88
CA GLU A 3 30.96 -8.22 16.68
C GLU A 3 29.97 -9.04 15.86
N ARG A 4 28.67 -8.74 15.97
CA ARG A 4 27.58 -9.43 15.25
C ARG A 4 27.65 -9.25 13.74
N ASP A 5 28.31 -8.18 13.28
CA ASP A 5 28.43 -7.86 11.86
C ASP A 5 29.69 -8.43 11.22
N GLN A 6 30.68 -8.83 12.03
CA GLN A 6 32.00 -9.24 11.53
C GLN A 6 31.94 -10.47 10.63
N GLU A 7 31.07 -11.43 10.95
CA GLU A 7 30.92 -12.66 10.16
C GLU A 7 30.49 -12.37 8.71
N PHE A 8 29.79 -11.26 8.45
CA PHE A 8 29.29 -10.88 7.14
C PHE A 8 30.26 -9.98 6.35
N LEU A 9 31.33 -9.48 6.96
CA LEU A 9 32.31 -8.65 6.25
C LEU A 9 33.08 -9.46 5.22
N THR A 10 33.44 -8.84 4.10
CA THR A 10 34.35 -9.46 3.10
C THR A 10 35.82 -9.14 3.35
N GLY A 11 36.11 -8.17 4.23
CA GLY A 11 37.45 -7.63 4.47
C GLY A 11 37.84 -6.47 3.54
N GLU A 12 37.06 -6.20 2.50
CA GLU A 12 37.31 -5.10 1.56
C GLU A 12 36.67 -3.78 2.02
N ARG A 13 37.26 -2.66 1.58
CA ARG A 13 36.71 -1.31 1.77
C ARG A 13 36.55 -0.57 0.44
N THR A 14 35.56 0.32 0.37
CA THR A 14 35.40 1.26 -0.75
C THR A 14 36.27 2.51 -0.55
N ALA A 15 36.41 3.33 -1.59
CA ALA A 15 37.20 4.56 -1.53
C ALA A 15 36.61 5.60 -0.55
N GLU A 16 35.29 5.60 -0.40
CA GLU A 16 34.52 6.39 0.56
C GLU A 16 34.68 5.88 2.00
N GLY A 17 35.28 4.69 2.18
CA GLY A 17 35.61 4.12 3.46
C GLY A 17 34.58 3.11 4.01
N PHE A 18 33.53 2.76 3.27
CA PHE A 18 32.57 1.73 3.67
C PHE A 18 33.18 0.33 3.64
N TYR A 19 32.72 -0.55 4.53
CA TYR A 19 33.08 -1.97 4.49
C TYR A 19 32.12 -2.72 3.56
N LYS A 20 32.65 -3.59 2.70
CA LYS A 20 31.81 -4.48 1.90
C LYS A 20 31.31 -5.65 2.75
N VAL A 21 30.06 -6.04 2.50
CA VAL A 21 29.36 -7.10 3.22
C VAL A 21 28.82 -8.15 2.27
N ARG A 22 28.74 -9.40 2.72
CA ARG A 22 27.95 -10.46 2.07
C ARG A 22 26.49 -10.24 2.43
N ASN A 23 25.70 -9.81 1.45
CA ASN A 23 24.25 -9.63 1.60
C ASN A 23 23.53 -10.99 1.57
N GLY A 24 22.29 -11.04 2.08
CA GLY A 24 21.43 -12.21 1.96
C GLY A 24 20.60 -12.47 3.20
N LEU A 25 19.89 -13.60 3.18
CA LEU A 25 18.94 -14.00 4.21
C LEU A 25 19.60 -14.17 5.59
N ASP A 26 20.81 -14.70 5.65
CA ASP A 26 21.48 -15.01 6.93
C ASP A 26 21.73 -13.74 7.76
N SER A 27 22.22 -12.67 7.13
CA SER A 27 22.42 -11.38 7.81
C SER A 27 21.11 -10.72 8.19
N CYS A 28 20.05 -10.89 7.40
CA CYS A 28 18.71 -10.44 7.74
C CYS A 28 18.13 -11.19 8.96
N ILE A 29 18.31 -12.51 9.04
CA ILE A 29 17.88 -13.31 10.19
C ILE A 29 18.64 -12.89 11.45
N ALA A 30 19.98 -12.79 11.38
CA ALA A 30 20.80 -12.38 12.52
C ALA A 30 20.37 -11.01 13.06
N ARG A 31 20.15 -10.03 12.17
CA ARG A 31 19.65 -8.70 12.54
C ARG A 31 18.21 -8.74 13.05
N GLY A 32 17.34 -9.52 12.42
CA GLY A 32 15.96 -9.67 12.86
C GLY A 32 15.85 -10.19 14.30
N LYS A 33 16.64 -11.22 14.66
CA LYS A 33 16.74 -11.73 16.03
C LYS A 33 17.25 -10.66 17.00
N ALA A 34 18.31 -9.94 16.62
CA ALA A 34 18.85 -8.86 17.44
C ALA A 34 17.85 -7.71 17.69
N TYR A 35 16.92 -7.49 16.75
CA TYR A 35 15.93 -6.40 16.84
C TYR A 35 14.60 -6.83 17.46
N ALA A 36 14.30 -8.13 17.54
CA ALA A 36 13.02 -8.66 18.01
C ALA A 36 12.63 -8.13 19.41
N ALA A 37 13.59 -8.00 20.33
CA ALA A 37 13.34 -7.48 21.67
C ALA A 37 12.96 -5.98 21.71
N TYR A 38 13.10 -5.27 20.59
CA TYR A 38 12.92 -3.82 20.49
C TYR A 38 11.91 -3.42 19.40
N ALA A 39 11.25 -4.39 18.76
CA ALA A 39 10.37 -4.14 17.63
C ALA A 39 9.08 -4.95 17.75
N ASP A 40 7.94 -4.27 17.74
CA ASP A 40 6.62 -4.93 17.72
C ASP A 40 6.45 -5.78 16.46
N LEU A 41 6.97 -5.31 15.32
CA LEU A 41 6.99 -6.04 14.06
C LEU A 41 8.38 -6.00 13.43
N LEU A 42 8.79 -7.11 12.81
CA LEU A 42 9.99 -7.18 11.98
C LEU A 42 9.65 -7.25 10.49
N TRP A 43 10.42 -6.53 9.69
CA TRP A 43 10.34 -6.55 8.24
C TRP A 43 11.73 -6.73 7.64
N MET A 44 11.85 -7.67 6.70
CA MET A 44 13.00 -7.86 5.84
C MET A 44 12.62 -7.49 4.40
N GLU A 45 13.35 -6.55 3.79
CA GLU A 45 13.21 -6.27 2.35
C GLU A 45 13.67 -7.48 1.53
N THR A 46 13.00 -7.74 0.40
CA THR A 46 13.35 -8.85 -0.50
C THR A 46 13.55 -8.36 -1.93
N GLY A 47 14.36 -9.09 -2.70
CA GLY A 47 14.57 -8.79 -4.14
C GLY A 47 13.46 -9.32 -5.05
N THR A 48 12.67 -10.30 -4.59
CA THR A 48 11.59 -10.95 -5.34
C THR A 48 10.43 -11.35 -4.40
N PRO A 49 9.20 -11.53 -4.92
CA PRO A 49 8.07 -12.02 -4.14
C PRO A 49 8.15 -13.54 -4.00
N ASP A 50 8.93 -14.03 -3.02
CA ASP A 50 9.20 -15.46 -2.82
C ASP A 50 8.70 -15.96 -1.45
N LEU A 51 7.69 -16.85 -1.48
CA LEU A 51 7.09 -17.46 -0.28
C LEU A 51 8.05 -18.41 0.46
N ALA A 52 8.99 -19.05 -0.23
CA ALA A 52 9.95 -19.94 0.41
C ALA A 52 11.01 -19.13 1.19
N VAL A 53 11.47 -18.00 0.65
CA VAL A 53 12.34 -17.07 1.37
C VAL A 53 11.60 -16.47 2.58
N ALA A 54 10.35 -16.05 2.39
CA ALA A 54 9.52 -15.53 3.49
C ALA A 54 9.34 -16.55 4.62
N ARG A 55 9.08 -17.82 4.28
CA ARG A 55 8.95 -18.92 5.23
C ARG A 55 10.23 -19.14 6.04
N LYS A 56 11.39 -19.21 5.37
CA LYS A 56 12.69 -19.41 6.04
C LYS A 56 12.99 -18.29 7.03
N PHE A 57 12.73 -17.04 6.65
CA PHE A 57 12.88 -15.90 7.56
C PHE A 57 11.95 -16.04 8.76
N ALA A 58 10.66 -16.28 8.53
CA ALA A 58 9.66 -16.38 9.59
C ALA A 58 9.97 -17.52 10.57
N GLU A 59 10.31 -18.71 10.08
CA GLU A 59 10.67 -19.87 10.90
C GLU A 59 11.91 -19.58 11.75
N ALA A 60 12.94 -18.95 11.17
CA ALA A 60 14.18 -18.64 11.89
C ALA A 60 13.99 -17.59 12.99
N ILE A 61 13.15 -16.57 12.77
CA ILE A 61 12.79 -15.60 13.82
C ILE A 61 11.95 -16.27 14.90
N LYS A 62 10.92 -17.02 14.50
CA LYS A 62 9.96 -17.62 15.44
C LYS A 62 10.53 -18.78 16.25
N ALA A 63 11.64 -19.38 15.82
CA ALA A 63 12.37 -20.35 16.63
C ALA A 63 12.88 -19.76 17.96
N GLU A 64 13.22 -18.47 17.98
CA GLU A 64 13.71 -17.78 19.19
C GLU A 64 12.67 -16.80 19.77
N HIS A 65 11.81 -16.25 18.92
CA HIS A 65 10.75 -15.32 19.30
C HIS A 65 9.39 -15.79 18.73
N PRO A 66 8.76 -16.83 19.31
CA PRO A 66 7.58 -17.50 18.74
C PRO A 66 6.43 -16.54 18.40
N ASP A 67 6.19 -15.57 19.28
CA ASP A 67 5.08 -14.62 19.17
C ASP A 67 5.42 -13.36 18.36
N GLN A 68 6.66 -13.22 17.86
CA GLN A 68 7.08 -12.06 17.07
C GLN A 68 6.18 -11.89 15.84
N LEU A 69 5.58 -10.72 15.70
CA LEU A 69 4.81 -10.34 14.53
C LEU A 69 5.76 -9.91 13.40
N LEU A 70 5.38 -10.22 12.16
CA LEU A 70 6.17 -9.87 10.98
C LEU A 70 5.38 -8.96 10.05
N ALA A 71 6.08 -8.20 9.23
CA ALA A 71 5.53 -7.37 8.17
C ALA A 71 6.16 -7.69 6.81
N TYR A 72 5.37 -7.56 5.74
CA TYR A 72 5.80 -7.89 4.38
C TYR A 72 5.39 -6.78 3.39
N ASN A 73 6.37 -6.29 2.63
CA ASN A 73 6.14 -5.38 1.52
C ASN A 73 5.78 -6.16 0.25
N CYS A 74 4.51 -6.11 -0.16
CA CYS A 74 4.03 -6.57 -1.46
C CYS A 74 4.41 -5.54 -2.53
N SER A 75 5.71 -5.38 -2.78
CA SER A 75 6.28 -4.25 -3.52
C SER A 75 5.83 -4.18 -4.99
N PRO A 76 5.41 -3.00 -5.48
CA PRO A 76 5.25 -2.74 -6.92
C PRO A 76 6.56 -2.75 -7.70
N SER A 77 7.72 -2.65 -7.03
CA SER A 77 9.01 -2.80 -7.69
C SER A 77 9.25 -4.23 -8.20
N PHE A 78 8.44 -5.19 -7.76
CA PHE A 78 8.44 -6.53 -8.34
C PHE A 78 7.64 -6.56 -9.63
N ASN A 79 8.20 -7.19 -10.66
CA ASN A 79 7.40 -7.63 -11.80
C ASN A 79 6.67 -8.93 -11.43
N TRP A 80 5.50 -8.81 -10.79
CA TRP A 80 4.73 -9.93 -10.23
C TRP A 80 4.52 -11.09 -11.21
N LYS A 81 4.03 -10.80 -12.43
CA LYS A 81 3.77 -11.83 -13.46
C LYS A 81 5.03 -12.43 -14.09
N LYS A 82 6.18 -11.77 -13.97
CA LYS A 82 7.47 -12.36 -14.35
C LYS A 82 7.93 -13.42 -13.36
N HIS A 83 7.54 -13.29 -12.08
CA HIS A 83 8.01 -14.15 -11.01
C HIS A 83 7.01 -15.23 -10.59
N LEU A 84 5.72 -14.96 -10.71
CA LEU A 84 4.66 -15.80 -10.14
C LEU A 84 3.52 -16.04 -11.15
N ASP A 85 2.90 -17.21 -11.06
CA ASP A 85 1.64 -17.51 -11.74
C ASP A 85 0.43 -16.92 -11.00
N ASP A 86 -0.71 -16.86 -11.70
CA ASP A 86 -1.95 -16.26 -11.18
C ASP A 86 -2.47 -16.98 -9.92
N VAL A 87 -2.28 -18.30 -9.83
CA VAL A 87 -2.70 -19.10 -8.68
C VAL A 87 -1.89 -18.72 -7.43
N THR A 88 -0.60 -18.49 -7.60
CA THR A 88 0.32 -18.11 -6.53
C THR A 88 0.12 -16.66 -6.11
N ILE A 89 -0.09 -15.74 -7.06
CA ILE A 89 -0.47 -14.35 -6.77
C ILE A 89 -1.74 -14.31 -5.93
N ALA A 90 -2.78 -15.06 -6.34
CA ALA A 90 -4.08 -15.06 -5.66
C ALA A 90 -4.01 -15.53 -4.19
N LYS A 91 -3.10 -16.45 -3.85
CA LYS A 91 -2.93 -16.93 -2.47
C LYS A 91 -1.81 -16.26 -1.69
N PHE A 92 -1.01 -15.39 -2.32
CA PHE A 92 0.27 -14.90 -1.78
C PHE A 92 0.14 -14.33 -0.37
N GLN A 93 -0.78 -13.37 -0.17
CA GLN A 93 -0.97 -12.73 1.13
C GLN A 93 -1.54 -13.67 2.20
N ARG A 94 -2.39 -14.63 1.79
CA ARG A 94 -2.95 -15.64 2.70
C ARG A 94 -1.86 -16.56 3.24
N GLU A 95 -0.96 -17.03 2.36
CA GLU A 95 0.17 -17.86 2.75
C GLU A 95 1.13 -17.10 3.67
N LEU A 96 1.44 -15.83 3.37
CA LEU A 96 2.23 -14.96 4.26
C LEU A 96 1.56 -14.79 5.63
N GLY A 97 0.24 -14.59 5.67
CA GLY A 97 -0.52 -14.46 6.90
C GLY A 97 -0.43 -15.70 7.80
N ALA A 98 -0.37 -16.89 7.21
CA ALA A 98 -0.16 -18.16 7.92
C ALA A 98 1.26 -18.30 8.48
N MET A 99 2.26 -17.66 7.88
CA MET A 99 3.65 -17.64 8.37
C MET A 99 3.90 -16.62 9.50
N GLY A 100 2.94 -15.72 9.77
CA GLY A 100 3.06 -14.69 10.80
C GLY A 100 3.28 -13.27 10.29
N PHE A 101 3.24 -13.04 8.97
CA PHE A 101 3.23 -11.69 8.39
C PHE A 101 1.84 -11.05 8.57
N LYS A 102 1.63 -10.37 9.70
CA LYS A 102 0.34 -9.82 10.10
C LYS A 102 0.10 -8.40 9.59
N PHE A 103 1.15 -7.69 9.19
CA PHE A 103 1.04 -6.43 8.49
C PHE A 103 1.58 -6.58 7.06
N GLN A 104 0.73 -6.43 6.07
CA GLN A 104 1.09 -6.58 4.66
C GLN A 104 0.61 -5.36 3.88
N PHE A 105 1.48 -4.79 3.07
CA PHE A 105 1.21 -3.51 2.43
C PHE A 105 1.84 -3.43 1.04
N ILE A 106 1.22 -2.64 0.16
CA ILE A 106 1.74 -2.31 -1.17
C ILE A 106 2.24 -0.87 -1.11
N THR A 107 3.55 -0.69 -1.01
CA THR A 107 4.19 0.62 -0.79
C THR A 107 3.79 1.70 -1.79
N LEU A 108 3.82 1.40 -3.09
CA LEU A 108 3.58 2.39 -4.15
C LEU A 108 2.19 2.29 -4.80
N ALA A 109 1.20 1.70 -4.10
CA ALA A 109 -0.16 1.55 -4.64
C ALA A 109 -0.76 2.89 -5.08
N GLY A 110 -0.66 3.93 -4.24
CA GLY A 110 -1.17 5.26 -4.55
C GLY A 110 -0.49 5.91 -5.75
N PHE A 111 0.84 5.76 -5.88
CA PHE A 111 1.59 6.30 -7.02
C PHE A 111 1.11 5.69 -8.34
N HIS A 112 1.01 4.35 -8.41
CA HIS A 112 0.58 3.66 -9.62
C HIS A 112 -0.89 3.96 -9.96
N ALA A 113 -1.79 3.93 -8.97
CA ALA A 113 -3.21 4.21 -9.19
C ALA A 113 -3.45 5.64 -9.70
N LEU A 114 -2.82 6.64 -9.06
CA LEU A 114 -2.96 8.05 -9.42
C LEU A 114 -2.39 8.34 -10.81
N ASN A 115 -1.16 7.91 -11.09
CA ASN A 115 -0.51 8.22 -12.36
C ASN A 115 -1.19 7.51 -13.53
N HIS A 116 -1.55 6.23 -13.36
CA HIS A 116 -2.18 5.46 -14.45
C HIS A 116 -3.57 6.01 -14.76
N SER A 117 -4.43 6.22 -13.75
CA SER A 117 -5.80 6.71 -13.98
C SER A 117 -5.81 8.07 -14.67
N MET A 118 -4.95 9.00 -14.23
CA MET A 118 -4.85 10.32 -14.85
C MET A 118 -4.25 10.25 -16.27
N PHE A 119 -3.25 9.40 -16.50
CA PHE A 119 -2.68 9.21 -17.83
C PHE A 119 -3.73 8.68 -18.81
N ASP A 120 -4.49 7.66 -18.41
CA ASP A 120 -5.55 7.06 -19.21
C ASP A 120 -6.64 8.09 -19.55
N LEU A 121 -7.13 8.81 -18.54
CA LEU A 121 -8.11 9.89 -18.73
C LEU A 121 -7.58 10.99 -19.67
N ALA A 122 -6.37 11.51 -19.44
CA ALA A 122 -5.80 12.56 -20.28
C ALA A 122 -5.56 12.08 -21.72
N HIS A 123 -5.16 10.83 -21.90
CA HIS A 123 -4.95 10.23 -23.21
C HIS A 123 -6.24 10.09 -24.01
N GLY A 124 -7.32 9.61 -23.37
CA GLY A 124 -8.64 9.52 -23.96
C GLY A 124 -9.22 10.90 -24.24
N TYR A 125 -9.17 11.81 -23.27
CA TYR A 125 -9.71 13.16 -23.40
C TYR A 125 -9.06 13.95 -24.55
N ALA A 126 -7.75 13.79 -24.76
CA ALA A 126 -7.04 14.42 -25.88
C ALA A 126 -7.51 13.94 -27.27
N ARG A 127 -8.19 12.80 -27.36
CA ARG A 127 -8.65 12.17 -28.62
C ARG A 127 -10.16 12.23 -28.81
N GLU A 128 -10.90 12.12 -27.71
CA GLU A 128 -12.35 11.87 -27.72
C GLU A 128 -13.12 12.91 -26.90
N GLY A 129 -12.43 13.84 -26.24
CA GLY A 129 -13.04 14.88 -25.43
C GLY A 129 -13.92 14.31 -24.33
N MET A 130 -15.15 14.83 -24.22
CA MET A 130 -16.08 14.49 -23.13
C MET A 130 -16.43 13.00 -23.06
N THR A 131 -16.37 12.24 -24.16
CA THR A 131 -16.64 10.78 -24.14
C THR A 131 -15.76 10.08 -23.11
N ALA A 132 -14.45 10.38 -23.08
CA ALA A 132 -13.51 9.77 -22.14
C ALA A 132 -13.82 10.11 -20.66
N TYR A 133 -14.36 11.31 -20.40
CA TYR A 133 -14.77 11.70 -19.05
C TYR A 133 -16.09 11.04 -18.65
N VAL A 134 -17.07 10.97 -19.55
CA VAL A 134 -18.35 10.29 -19.31
C VAL A 134 -18.12 8.81 -19.01
N GLU A 135 -17.18 8.15 -19.68
CA GLU A 135 -16.83 6.77 -19.34
C GLU A 135 -16.28 6.60 -17.91
N LEU A 136 -15.53 7.59 -17.40
CA LEU A 136 -15.11 7.59 -15.99
C LEU A 136 -16.32 7.74 -15.07
N GLN A 137 -17.21 8.69 -15.35
CA GLN A 137 -18.41 8.94 -14.56
C GLN A 137 -19.35 7.72 -14.52
N GLU A 138 -19.56 7.03 -15.65
CA GLU A 138 -20.36 5.80 -15.70
C GLU A 138 -19.73 4.67 -14.86
N ARG A 139 -18.39 4.60 -14.81
CA ARG A 139 -17.69 3.66 -13.91
C ARG A 139 -17.84 4.04 -12.43
N GLU A 140 -17.95 5.34 -12.10
CA GLU A 140 -18.25 5.81 -10.75
C GLU A 140 -19.67 5.39 -10.34
N PHE A 141 -20.69 5.65 -11.16
CA PHE A 141 -22.05 5.19 -10.92
C PHE A 141 -22.14 3.67 -10.74
N ALA A 142 -21.52 2.88 -11.62
CA ALA A 142 -21.49 1.43 -11.49
C ALA A 142 -20.73 0.94 -10.23
N ALA A 143 -19.85 1.75 -9.65
CA ALA A 143 -19.15 1.42 -8.41
C ALA A 143 -20.01 1.65 -7.15
N GLU A 144 -21.11 2.39 -7.24
CA GLU A 144 -22.00 2.65 -6.10
C GLU A 144 -22.62 1.37 -5.54
N GLU A 145 -22.91 0.36 -6.38
CA GLU A 145 -23.36 -0.97 -5.94
C GLU A 145 -22.34 -1.67 -5.00
N ARG A 146 -21.07 -1.26 -5.07
CA ARG A 146 -19.97 -1.76 -4.23
C ARG A 146 -19.66 -0.82 -3.05
N GLY A 147 -20.47 0.22 -2.83
CA GLY A 147 -20.33 1.17 -1.74
C GLY A 147 -19.46 2.40 -2.04
N TYR A 148 -19.13 2.67 -3.31
CA TYR A 148 -18.50 3.93 -3.69
C TYR A 148 -19.48 5.10 -3.53
N THR A 149 -19.03 6.25 -3.03
CA THR A 149 -19.90 7.40 -2.73
C THR A 149 -19.47 8.71 -3.36
N ALA A 150 -18.26 8.77 -3.92
CA ALA A 150 -17.66 10.04 -4.32
C ALA A 150 -18.18 10.60 -5.66
N THR A 151 -19.08 9.89 -6.37
CA THR A 151 -19.84 10.47 -7.48
C THR A 151 -20.56 11.75 -7.03
N LYS A 152 -21.14 11.71 -5.82
CA LYS A 152 -21.72 12.85 -5.09
C LYS A 152 -20.61 13.60 -4.33
N HIS A 153 -19.72 14.23 -5.09
CA HIS A 153 -18.51 14.84 -4.59
C HIS A 153 -18.74 16.02 -3.63
N GLN A 154 -19.88 16.72 -3.69
CA GLN A 154 -20.21 17.78 -2.71
C GLN A 154 -20.43 17.18 -1.33
N ARG A 155 -21.29 16.16 -1.24
CA ARG A 155 -21.46 15.40 0.02
C ARG A 155 -20.14 14.80 0.51
N GLU A 156 -19.36 14.21 -0.38
CA GLU A 156 -18.13 13.48 -0.02
C GLU A 156 -17.09 14.37 0.67
N VAL A 157 -16.99 15.65 0.27
CA VAL A 157 -16.10 16.64 0.91
C VAL A 157 -16.73 17.35 2.10
N GLY A 158 -17.94 16.95 2.50
CA GLY A 158 -18.59 17.41 3.72
C GLY A 158 -19.49 18.63 3.57
N THR A 159 -19.97 18.98 2.36
CA THR A 159 -20.86 20.15 2.19
C THR A 159 -22.08 20.08 3.11
N GLY A 160 -22.70 18.91 3.27
CA GLY A 160 -23.83 18.72 4.19
C GLY A 160 -23.47 18.87 5.66
N TYR A 161 -22.27 18.42 6.05
CA TYR A 161 -21.77 18.60 7.41
C TYR A 161 -21.61 20.10 7.76
N PHE A 162 -21.15 20.91 6.81
CA PHE A 162 -21.05 22.35 7.00
C PHE A 162 -22.40 23.06 6.96
N ASP A 163 -23.37 22.55 6.20
CA ASP A 163 -24.76 23.04 6.26
C ASP A 163 -25.40 22.76 7.64
N ASP A 164 -25.15 21.59 8.24
CA ASP A 164 -25.60 21.28 9.60
C ASP A 164 -24.99 22.24 10.63
N ILE A 165 -23.69 22.54 10.52
CA ILE A 165 -23.04 23.55 11.38
C ILE A 165 -23.69 24.92 11.18
N ALA A 166 -23.91 25.33 9.93
CA ALA A 166 -24.48 26.64 9.62
C ALA A 166 -25.89 26.79 10.20
N THR A 167 -26.70 25.74 10.13
CA THR A 167 -28.08 25.75 10.65
C THR A 167 -28.15 25.64 12.16
N VAL A 168 -27.15 25.06 12.84
CA VAL A 168 -27.03 25.14 14.30
C VAL A 168 -26.77 26.59 14.76
N VAL A 169 -25.92 27.32 14.04
CA VAL A 169 -25.59 28.73 14.35
C VAL A 169 -26.75 29.66 14.00
N ASN A 170 -27.36 29.45 12.84
CA ASN A 170 -28.50 30.21 12.35
C ASN A 170 -29.51 29.27 11.67
N PRO A 171 -30.55 28.81 12.38
CA PRO A 171 -31.56 27.91 11.83
C PRO A 171 -32.28 28.47 10.59
N ASP A 172 -32.37 29.80 10.46
CA ASP A 172 -33.03 30.49 9.34
C ASP A 172 -32.04 30.91 8.24
N SER A 173 -30.84 30.30 8.20
CA SER A 173 -29.83 30.61 7.19
C SER A 173 -30.36 30.40 5.77
N SER A 174 -30.27 31.44 4.94
CA SER A 174 -30.67 31.41 3.53
C SER A 174 -29.52 31.08 2.57
N THR A 175 -28.36 30.66 3.10
CA THR A 175 -27.12 30.47 2.32
C THR A 175 -26.49 29.09 2.52
N THR A 176 -27.29 28.07 2.87
CA THR A 176 -26.86 26.66 2.87
C THR A 176 -26.59 26.19 1.44
N ALA A 177 -25.64 25.28 1.24
CA ALA A 177 -25.10 24.95 -0.07
C ALA A 177 -25.79 23.77 -0.77
N LEU A 178 -26.18 22.71 -0.06
CA LEU A 178 -26.63 21.47 -0.72
C LEU A 178 -28.02 21.56 -1.34
N LYS A 179 -28.98 22.19 -0.65
CA LYS A 179 -30.41 22.14 -0.99
C LYS A 179 -30.72 22.46 -2.47
N ASP A 180 -30.06 23.48 -3.01
CA ASP A 180 -30.28 23.98 -4.37
C ASP A 180 -29.11 23.65 -5.32
N SER A 181 -28.27 22.67 -4.96
CA SER A 181 -27.11 22.24 -5.76
C SER A 181 -27.49 21.36 -6.95
N THR A 182 -26.65 21.35 -7.99
CA THR A 182 -26.80 20.42 -9.12
C THR A 182 -26.66 18.97 -8.70
N GLU A 183 -25.91 18.69 -7.63
CA GLU A 183 -25.79 17.35 -7.05
C GLU A 183 -27.16 16.85 -6.58
N THR A 184 -27.91 17.65 -5.80
CA THR A 184 -29.26 17.27 -5.34
C THR A 184 -30.25 17.10 -6.51
N ALA A 185 -30.07 17.85 -7.60
CA ALA A 185 -30.99 17.83 -8.72
C ALA A 185 -30.73 16.69 -9.73
N GLN A 186 -29.50 16.18 -9.83
CA GLN A 186 -29.08 15.28 -10.91
C GLN A 186 -28.48 13.95 -10.44
N PHE A 187 -28.23 13.78 -9.13
CA PHE A 187 -27.58 12.59 -8.56
C PHE A 187 -28.39 11.99 -7.41
#